data_AF-T0L1E5-F1
#
_entry.id   AF-T0L1E5-F1
#
_cell.length_a   1.000
_cell.length_b   1.000
_cell.length_c   1.000
_cell.angle_alpha   90.00
_cell.angle_beta   90.00
_cell.angle_gamma   90.00
#
_symmetry.space_group_name_H-M   'P 1'
#
loop_
_entity.id
_entity.type
_entity.pdbx_description
1 polymer ?
#
loop_
_entity_poly.entity_id
_entity_poly.type
_entity_poly.pdbx_seq_one_letter_code
_entity_poly.pdbx_strand_id
1 'polypeptide(L)'
;MKIDYETLRNKSINDIDTEIVDLKNELLQLRQKKVSSTVEPDEIKIARKNLARALRVRHEKLLEETLKQYEGKPLKKFLKN
;
A
#
# COMPACT_ATOMS: atom_id res chain seq x y z
N MET A 1 -7.45 -12.88 -4.51
CA MET A 1 -7.22 -13.18 -3.07
C MET A 1 -7.19 -11.87 -2.28
N LYS A 2 -7.79 -11.80 -1.09
CA LYS A 2 -7.81 -10.59 -0.26
C LYS A 2 -6.52 -10.56 0.58
N ILE A 3 -5.72 -9.51 0.44
CA ILE A 3 -4.53 -9.34 1.29
C ILE A 3 -4.98 -8.88 2.67
N ASP A 4 -4.50 -9.59 3.69
CA ASP A 4 -4.74 -9.25 5.08
C ASP A 4 -3.78 -8.15 5.55
N TYR A 5 -4.29 -7.30 6.43
CA TYR A 5 -3.58 -6.12 6.87
C TYR A 5 -2.36 -6.45 7.74
N GLU A 6 -2.44 -7.50 8.57
CA GLU A 6 -1.29 -7.94 9.39
C GLU A 6 -0.13 -8.45 8.55
N THR A 7 -0.43 -9.12 7.42
CA THR A 7 0.62 -9.58 6.50
C THR A 7 1.44 -8.42 5.92
N LEU A 8 0.80 -7.27 5.68
CA LEU A 8 1.48 -6.08 5.18
C LEU A 8 2.29 -5.38 6.28
N ARG A 9 1.82 -5.39 7.53
CA ARG A 9 2.54 -4.77 8.66
C ARG A 9 3.86 -5.47 8.98
N ASN A 10 3.92 -6.79 8.79
CA ASN A 10 5.12 -7.58 9.02
C ASN A 10 6.19 -7.45 7.92
N LYS A 11 5.85 -6.88 6.76
CA LYS A 11 6.78 -6.64 5.66
C LYS A 11 7.65 -5.39 5.88
N SER A 12 8.81 -5.34 5.21
CA SER A 12 9.61 -4.12 5.14
C SER A 12 8.96 -3.08 4.21
N ILE A 13 9.39 -1.81 4.29
CA ILE A 13 8.87 -0.75 3.40
C ILE A 13 9.18 -1.09 1.93
N ASN A 14 10.38 -1.61 1.65
CA ASN A 14 10.79 -1.99 0.29
C ASN A 14 9.92 -3.12 -0.26
N ASP A 15 9.60 -4.14 0.55
CA ASP A 15 8.73 -5.23 0.11
C ASP A 15 7.30 -4.75 -0.15
N ILE A 16 6.81 -3.77 0.64
CA ILE A 16 5.53 -3.13 0.40
C ILE A 16 5.55 -2.31 -0.91
N ASP A 17 6.67 -1.66 -1.23
CA ASP A 17 6.84 -0.95 -2.49
C ASP A 17 6.81 -1.89 -3.70
N THR A 18 7.46 -3.04 -3.62
CA THR A 18 7.35 -4.09 -4.65
C THR A 18 5.91 -4.58 -4.79
N GLU A 19 5.25 -4.89 -3.66
CA GLU A 19 3.85 -5.34 -3.66
C GLU A 19 2.90 -4.30 -4.30
N ILE A 20 3.14 -3.01 -4.05
CA ILE A 20 2.35 -1.92 -4.65
C ILE A 20 2.50 -1.90 -6.18
N VAL A 21 3.71 -2.14 -6.69
CA VAL A 21 3.95 -2.23 -8.14
C VAL A 21 3.21 -3.43 -8.72
N ASP A 22 3.30 -4.59 -8.07
CA ASP A 22 2.63 -5.81 -8.52
C ASP A 22 1.10 -5.65 -8.53
N LEU A 23 0.52 -5.06 -7.48
CA LEU A 23 -0.92 -4.77 -7.41
C LEU A 23 -1.39 -3.77 -8.47
N LYS A 24 -0.53 -2.81 -8.87
CA LYS A 24 -0.84 -1.91 -9.99
C LYS A 24 -0.83 -2.64 -11.33
N ASN A 25 0.11 -3.56 -11.53
CA ASN A 25 0.20 -4.39 -12.73
C ASN A 25 -0.99 -5.35 -12.82
N GLU A 26 -1.38 -6.00 -11.73
CA GLU A 26 -2.58 -6.84 -11.64
C GLU A 26 -3.83 -6.04 -12.02
N LEU A 27 -3.99 -4.83 -11.48
CA LEU A 27 -5.10 -3.95 -11.83
C LEU A 27 -5.12 -3.58 -13.31
N LEU A 28 -3.96 -3.35 -13.93
CA LEU A 28 -3.87 -3.07 -15.36
C LEU A 28 -4.34 -4.26 -16.18
N GLN A 29 -3.88 -5.46 -15.84
CA GLN A 29 -4.29 -6.71 -16.51
C GLN A 29 -5.79 -6.96 -16.37
N LEU A 30 -6.36 -6.77 -15.16
CA LEU A 30 -7.80 -6.92 -14.94
C LEU A 30 -8.63 -5.90 -15.72
N ARG A 31 -8.14 -4.66 -15.88
CA ARG A 31 -8.80 -3.65 -16.72
C ARG A 31 -8.80 -4.05 -18.19
N GLN A 32 -7.67 -4.56 -18.69
CA GLN A 32 -7.59 -5.06 -20.06
C GLN A 32 -8.53 -6.25 -20.26
N LYS A 33 -8.49 -7.22 -19.34
CA LYS A 33 -9.36 -8.40 -19.36
C LYS A 33 -10.85 -8.03 -19.34
N LYS A 34 -11.24 -6.98 -18.62
CA LYS A 34 -12.62 -6.47 -18.60
C LYS A 34 -13.12 -6.03 -19.99
N VAL A 35 -12.22 -5.54 -20.83
CA VAL A 35 -12.54 -5.09 -22.20
C VAL A 35 -12.55 -6.27 -23.17
N SER A 36 -11.57 -7.16 -23.07
CA SER A 36 -11.37 -8.26 -24.04
C SER A 36 -12.10 -9.55 -23.68
N SER A 37 -12.58 -9.71 -22.44
CA SER A 37 -12.99 -11.00 -21.86
C SER A 37 -13.92 -10.83 -20.66
N THR A 38 -14.33 -11.94 -20.04
CA THR A 38 -15.12 -11.95 -18.80
C THR A 38 -14.22 -11.79 -17.58
N VAL A 39 -14.63 -10.93 -16.65
CA VAL A 39 -13.97 -10.70 -15.35
C VAL A 39 -15.01 -10.92 -14.27
N GLU A 40 -14.60 -11.59 -13.18
CA GLU A 40 -15.52 -11.83 -12.06
C GLU A 40 -15.90 -10.49 -11.39
N PRO A 41 -17.15 -10.34 -10.91
CA PRO A 41 -17.69 -9.04 -10.46
C PRO A 41 -16.87 -8.35 -9.34
N ASP A 42 -16.17 -9.13 -8.51
CA ASP A 42 -15.43 -8.62 -7.36
C ASP A 42 -13.90 -8.56 -7.53
N GLU A 43 -13.33 -9.09 -8.62
CA GLU A 43 -11.86 -9.15 -8.79
C GLU A 43 -11.22 -7.76 -8.79
N ILE A 44 -11.74 -6.85 -9.62
CA ILE A 44 -11.23 -5.47 -9.70
C ILE A 44 -11.41 -4.73 -8.37
N LYS A 45 -12.52 -4.98 -7.68
CA LYS A 45 -12.82 -4.38 -6.37
C LYS A 45 -11.83 -4.86 -5.32
N ILE A 46 -11.53 -6.16 -5.29
CA ILE A 46 -10.57 -6.78 -4.38
C ILE A 46 -9.18 -6.20 -4.63
N ALA A 47 -8.71 -6.19 -5.89
CA ALA A 47 -7.40 -5.65 -6.25
C ALA A 47 -7.25 -4.17 -5.86
N ARG A 48 -8.29 -3.34 -6.10
CA ARG A 48 -8.31 -1.93 -5.65
C ARG A 48 -8.20 -1.80 -4.12
N LYS A 49 -8.89 -2.65 -3.36
CA LYS A 49 -8.88 -2.60 -1.90
C LYS A 49 -7.56 -3.11 -1.34
N ASN A 50 -6.93 -4.09 -1.97
CA ASN A 50 -5.58 -4.54 -1.62
C ASN A 50 -4.56 -3.41 -1.81
N LEU A 51 -4.58 -2.73 -2.96
CA LEU A 51 -3.71 -1.57 -3.22
C LEU A 51 -3.89 -0.46 -2.17
N ALA A 52 -5.14 -0.12 -1.83
CA ALA A 52 -5.43 0.88 -0.80
C ALA A 52 -4.88 0.49 0.59
N ARG A 53 -4.94 -0.80 0.95
CA ARG A 53 -4.35 -1.30 2.21
C ARG A 53 -2.83 -1.19 2.21
N ALA A 54 -2.17 -1.60 1.12
CA ALA A 54 -0.71 -1.52 1.00
C ALA A 54 -0.20 -0.08 1.12
N LEU A 55 -0.84 0.87 0.41
CA LEU A 55 -0.51 2.30 0.50
C LEU A 55 -0.68 2.87 1.91
N ARG A 56 -1.74 2.45 2.62
CA ARG A 56 -1.98 2.88 4.00
C ARG A 56 -0.88 2.40 4.94
N VAL A 57 -0.54 1.10 4.91
CA VAL A 57 0.50 0.53 5.78
C VAL A 57 1.85 1.18 5.50
N ARG A 58 2.16 1.41 4.22
CA ARG A 58 3.37 2.14 3.82
C ARG A 58 3.43 3.53 4.46
N HIS A 59 2.34 4.29 4.37
CA HIS A 59 2.27 5.63 4.95
C HIS A 59 2.45 5.60 6.47
N GLU A 60 1.79 4.67 7.15
CA GLU A 60 1.92 4.48 8.60
C GLU A 60 3.38 4.18 9.01
N LYS A 61 4.07 3.30 8.27
CA LYS A 61 5.49 2.99 8.54
C LYS A 61 6.42 4.19 8.33
N LEU A 62 6.23 4.94 7.25
CA LEU A 62 7.04 6.14 6.99
C LEU A 62 6.82 7.21 8.07
N LEU A 63 5.58 7.36 8.55
CA LEU A 63 5.28 8.24 9.66
C LEU A 63 5.97 7.78 10.94
N GLU A 64 5.93 6.48 11.25
CA GLU A 64 6.60 5.90 12.41
C GLU A 64 8.13 6.11 12.37
N GLU A 65 8.77 5.85 11.23
CA GLU A 65 10.20 6.12 11.03
C GLU A 65 10.53 7.60 11.23
N THR A 66 9.69 8.48 10.68
CA THR A 66 9.85 9.92 10.86
C THR A 66 9.74 10.28 12.35
N LEU A 67 8.71 9.81 13.06
CA LEU A 67 8.52 10.10 14.49
C LEU A 67 9.71 9.61 15.34
N LYS A 68 10.24 8.42 15.07
CA LYS A 68 11.45 7.89 15.72
C LYS A 68 12.66 8.81 15.51
N GLN A 69 12.82 9.39 14.33
CA GLN A 69 13.90 10.36 14.08
C GLN A 69 13.77 11.64 14.90
N TYR A 70 12.57 12.01 15.33
CA TYR A 70 12.31 13.23 16.12
C TYR A 70 12.14 12.98 17.62
N GLU A 71 12.19 11.72 18.06
CA GLU A 71 12.12 11.36 19.47
C GLU A 71 13.28 12.02 20.25
N GLY A 72 12.95 12.68 21.37
CA GLY A 72 13.92 13.41 22.19
C GLY A 72 14.43 14.75 21.62
N LYS A 73 13.95 15.20 20.45
CA LYS A 73 14.34 16.51 19.87
C LYS A 73 13.41 17.64 20.33
N PRO A 74 13.91 18.87 20.50
CA PRO A 74 13.09 20.02 20.91
C PRO A 74 12.06 20.42 19.86
N LEU A 75 10.88 20.87 20.32
CA LEU A 75 9.68 21.15 19.51
C LEU A 75 9.89 22.09 18.31
N LYS A 76 10.88 22.99 18.36
CA LYS A 76 11.20 23.91 17.25
C LYS A 76 11.67 23.20 15.97
N LYS A 77 12.03 21.91 16.03
CA LYS A 77 12.51 21.12 14.88
C LYS A 77 11.44 20.29 14.17
N PHE A 78 10.19 20.27 14.65
CA PHE A 78 9.13 19.55 13.92
C PHE A 78 8.85 20.25 12.59
N LEU A 79 8.92 19.49 11.50
CA LEU A 79 8.57 19.95 10.16
C LEU A 79 7.09 20.39 10.17
N LYS A 80 6.86 21.69 10.05
CA LYS A 80 5.58 22.21 9.54
C LYS A 80 5.71 22.17 8.02
N ASN A 81 5.03 21.21 7.41
CA ASN A 81 4.81 21.21 5.96
C ASN A 81 4.16 22.52 5.52
#